data_AF-A0A2V8SUJ4-F1
#
_entry.id   AF-A0A2V8SUJ4-F1
#
_cell.length_a   1.000
_cell.length_b   1.000
_cell.length_c   1.000
_cell.angle_alpha   90.00
_cell.angle_beta   90.00
_cell.angle_gamma   90.00
#
_symmetry.space_group_name_H-M   'P 1'
#
loop_
_entity.id
_entity.type
_entity.pdbx_description
1 polymer ?
#
loop_
_entity_poly.entity_id
_entity_poly.type
_entity_poly.pdbx_seq_one_letter_code
_entity_poly.pdbx_strand_id
1 'polypeptide(L)'
;MIEKEETDKKLSWQGYIQTFATLIQVMTVVAGVVISILSFNFTRDRELEVRAAEAKRYEDQRNDEHERRRVEAAKPFLEMRQQKYMEAIKVAGVLATPADHTATEVTAAKKRFSELYYAELALVEGRDTEAAMVNLASSLGVLADPTAQQQATMDLAHVLRDSLITAWGVDQKSVGPVNK
;
A
#
# COMPACT_ATOMS: atom_id res chain seq x y z
N MET A 1 42.15 -12.58 89.48
CA MET A 1 42.59 -11.82 88.29
C MET A 1 42.08 -12.44 86.97
N ILE A 2 41.75 -13.74 86.93
CA ILE A 2 41.24 -14.46 85.75
C ILE A 2 39.77 -14.13 85.41
N GLU A 3 38.95 -13.79 86.42
CA GLU A 3 37.50 -13.57 86.24
C GLU A 3 37.13 -12.25 85.53
N LYS A 4 38.01 -11.24 85.59
CA LYS A 4 37.83 -9.95 84.89
C LYS A 4 38.13 -10.04 83.39
N GLU A 5 39.03 -10.92 82.97
CA GLU A 5 39.45 -11.06 81.57
C GLU A 5 38.40 -11.83 80.73
N GLU A 6 37.69 -12.77 81.37
CA GLU A 6 36.64 -13.56 80.72
C GLU A 6 35.33 -12.77 80.53
N THR A 7 35.05 -11.84 81.45
CA THR A 7 33.89 -10.93 81.37
C THR A 7 34.09 -9.85 80.30
N ASP A 8 35.30 -9.30 80.16
CA ASP A 8 35.63 -8.34 79.09
C ASP A 8 35.58 -8.98 77.69
N LYS A 9 36.07 -10.22 77.55
CA LYS A 9 35.94 -10.98 76.29
C LYS A 9 34.48 -11.21 75.90
N LYS A 10 33.62 -11.59 76.85
CA LYS A 10 32.17 -11.77 76.60
C LYS A 10 31.48 -10.46 76.25
N LEU A 11 31.85 -9.35 76.88
CA LEU A 11 31.31 -8.02 76.57
C LEU A 11 31.68 -7.57 75.14
N SER A 12 32.94 -7.79 74.74
CA SER A 12 33.40 -7.46 73.39
C SER A 12 32.73 -8.33 72.31
N TRP A 13 32.55 -9.63 72.57
CA TRP A 13 31.91 -10.56 71.62
C TRP A 13 30.42 -10.28 71.42
N GLN A 14 29.70 -9.92 72.48
CA GLN A 14 28.30 -9.49 72.38
C GLN A 14 28.15 -8.20 71.58
N GLY A 15 29.06 -7.23 71.76
CA GLY A 15 29.10 -6.00 70.95
C GLY A 15 29.35 -6.27 69.46
N TYR A 16 30.25 -7.21 69.13
CA TYR A 16 30.50 -7.61 67.74
C TYR A 16 29.28 -8.27 67.08
N ILE A 17 28.60 -9.19 67.78
CA ILE A 17 27.38 -9.82 67.25
C ILE A 17 26.30 -8.79 67.00
N GLN A 18 26.09 -7.87 67.93
CA GLN A 18 25.05 -6.84 67.80
C GLN A 18 25.35 -5.91 66.62
N THR A 19 26.61 -5.51 66.45
CA THR A 19 27.05 -4.71 65.29
C THR A 19 26.84 -5.45 63.98
N PHE A 20 27.16 -6.75 63.93
CA PHE A 20 26.99 -7.59 62.75
C PHE A 20 25.51 -7.81 62.40
N ALA A 21 24.65 -8.00 63.40
CA ALA A 21 23.20 -8.12 63.22
C ALA A 21 22.60 -6.84 62.65
N THR A 22 22.98 -5.66 63.18
CA THR A 22 22.53 -4.38 62.65
C THR A 22 23.02 -4.15 61.22
N LEU A 23 24.26 -4.54 60.90
CA LEU A 23 24.80 -4.45 59.55
C LEU A 23 23.99 -5.29 58.55
N ILE A 24 23.70 -6.56 58.89
CA ILE A 24 22.88 -7.44 58.05
C ILE A 24 21.50 -6.82 57.83
N GLN A 25 20.86 -6.33 58.89
CA GLN A 25 19.52 -5.75 58.80
C GLN A 25 19.47 -4.55 57.83
N VAL A 26 20.45 -3.64 57.92
CA VAL A 26 20.55 -2.49 57.01
C VAL A 26 20.77 -2.97 55.57
N MET A 27 21.66 -3.95 55.37
CA MET A 27 21.93 -4.51 54.04
C MET A 27 20.71 -5.18 53.42
N THR A 28 19.88 -5.87 54.22
CA THR A 28 18.64 -6.49 53.73
C THR A 28 17.63 -5.45 53.27
N VAL A 29 17.46 -4.35 54.01
CA VAL A 29 16.56 -3.25 53.63
C VAL A 29 17.03 -2.61 52.32
N VAL A 30 18.33 -2.30 52.22
CA VAL A 30 18.92 -1.70 51.01
C VAL A 30 18.77 -2.63 49.80
N ALA A 31 19.05 -3.93 49.97
CA ALA A 31 18.87 -4.93 48.91
C ALA A 31 17.41 -4.98 48.43
N GLY A 32 16.44 -4.96 49.34
CA GLY A 32 15.01 -4.92 49.00
C GLY A 32 14.62 -3.69 48.17
N VAL A 33 15.11 -2.51 48.55
CA VAL A 33 14.85 -1.27 47.81
C VAL A 33 15.47 -1.31 46.41
N VAL A 34 16.72 -1.77 46.29
CA VAL A 34 17.40 -1.89 44.99
C VAL A 34 16.66 -2.87 44.07
N ILE A 35 16.26 -4.04 44.57
CA ILE A 35 15.48 -5.02 43.80
C ILE A 35 14.13 -4.43 43.37
N SER A 36 13.46 -3.68 44.26
CA SER A 36 12.19 -3.03 43.95
C SER A 36 12.32 -2.01 42.81
N ILE A 37 13.34 -1.15 42.84
CA ILE A 37 13.59 -0.14 41.78
C ILE A 37 13.92 -0.82 40.45
N LEU A 38 14.78 -1.84 40.45
CA LEU A 38 15.16 -2.56 39.23
C LEU A 38 13.96 -3.30 38.62
N SER A 39 13.16 -3.97 39.45
CA SER A 39 11.94 -4.67 39.01
C SER A 39 10.93 -3.70 38.39
N PHE A 40 10.70 -2.56 39.04
CA PHE A 40 9.79 -1.53 38.53
C PHE A 40 10.24 -0.97 37.18
N ASN A 41 11.54 -0.67 37.02
CA ASN A 41 12.05 -0.14 35.76
C ASN A 41 11.96 -1.18 34.63
N PHE A 42 12.29 -2.44 34.90
CA PHE A 42 12.19 -3.54 33.92
C PHE A 42 10.75 -3.79 33.47
N THR A 43 9.78 -3.77 34.39
CA THR A 43 8.36 -3.91 34.04
C THR A 43 7.87 -2.74 33.19
N ARG A 44 8.28 -1.52 33.52
CA ARG A 44 7.88 -0.32 32.77
C ARG A 44 8.39 -0.33 31.33
N ASP A 45 9.64 -0.75 31.11
CA ASP A 45 10.21 -0.81 29.75
C ASP A 45 9.47 -1.84 28.88
N ARG A 46 9.11 -3.00 29.45
CA ARG A 46 8.29 -4.01 28.76
C ARG A 46 6.89 -3.50 28.41
N GLU A 47 6.23 -2.77 29.30
CA GLU A 47 4.91 -2.18 28.99
C GLU A 47 4.99 -1.18 27.84
N LEU A 48 6.06 -0.38 27.78
CA LEU A 48 6.28 0.57 26.69
C LEU A 48 6.52 -0.15 25.36
N GLU A 49 7.32 -1.22 25.36
CA GLU A 49 7.55 -2.04 24.16
C GLU A 49 6.27 -2.70 23.67
N VAL A 50 5.44 -3.24 24.57
CA VAL A 50 4.15 -3.85 24.21
C VAL A 50 3.22 -2.80 23.60
N ARG A 51 3.08 -1.62 24.22
CA ARG A 51 2.24 -0.53 23.67
C ARG A 51 2.77 -0.03 22.33
N ALA A 52 4.09 0.07 22.16
CA ALA A 52 4.69 0.47 20.89
C ALA A 52 4.46 -0.58 19.79
N ALA A 53 4.57 -1.86 20.13
CA ALA A 53 4.29 -2.95 19.21
C ALA A 53 2.80 -3.02 18.82
N GLU A 54 1.89 -2.79 19.78
CA GLU A 54 0.45 -2.69 19.53
C GLU A 54 0.11 -1.49 18.66
N ALA A 55 0.64 -0.30 18.97
CA ALA A 55 0.45 0.91 18.17
C ALA A 55 0.89 0.70 16.71
N LYS A 56 2.07 0.09 16.51
CA LYS A 56 2.56 -0.25 15.19
C LYS A 56 1.63 -1.21 14.44
N ARG A 57 1.13 -2.25 15.12
CA ARG A 57 0.17 -3.19 14.51
C ARG A 57 -1.13 -2.50 14.10
N TYR A 58 -1.63 -1.56 14.89
CA TYR A 58 -2.81 -0.78 14.52
C TYR A 58 -2.56 0.13 13.32
N GLU A 59 -1.38 0.75 13.24
CA GLU A 59 -0.98 1.55 12.07
C GLU A 59 -0.87 0.70 10.80
N ASP A 60 -0.19 -0.45 10.89
CA ASP A 60 -0.05 -1.39 9.78
C ASP A 60 -1.42 -1.89 9.30
N GLN A 61 -2.31 -2.32 10.23
CA GLN A 61 -3.67 -2.74 9.89
C GLN A 61 -4.50 -1.65 9.22
N ARG A 62 -4.39 -0.41 9.71
CA ARG A 62 -5.09 0.73 9.13
C ARG A 62 -4.60 1.00 7.71
N ASN A 63 -3.28 0.96 7.49
CA ASN A 63 -2.70 1.14 6.17
C ASN A 63 -3.12 0.03 5.20
N ASP A 64 -3.11 -1.23 5.65
CA ASP A 64 -3.57 -2.37 4.85
C ASP A 64 -5.05 -2.24 4.48
N GLU A 65 -5.89 -1.81 5.41
CA GLU A 65 -7.31 -1.58 5.15
C GLU A 65 -7.52 -0.46 4.13
N HIS A 66 -6.76 0.64 4.23
CA HIS A 66 -6.82 1.73 3.26
C HIS A 66 -6.40 1.26 1.86
N GLU A 67 -5.30 0.51 1.74
CA GLU A 67 -4.84 -0.01 0.45
C GLU A 67 -5.82 -1.01 -0.15
N ARG A 68 -6.43 -1.89 0.67
CA ARG A 68 -7.49 -2.80 0.20
C ARG A 68 -8.69 -2.05 -0.33
N ARG A 69 -9.17 -1.02 0.38
CA ARG A 69 -10.28 -0.19 -0.09
C ARG A 69 -9.95 0.53 -1.40
N ARG A 70 -8.71 0.98 -1.58
CA ARG A 70 -8.25 1.60 -2.84
C ARG A 70 -8.27 0.61 -4.00
N VAL A 71 -7.73 -0.60 -3.80
CA VAL A 71 -7.73 -1.65 -4.83
C VAL A 71 -9.16 -2.08 -5.19
N GLU A 72 -10.03 -2.25 -4.18
CA GLU A 72 -11.44 -2.60 -4.40
C GLU A 72 -12.19 -1.48 -5.13
N ALA A 73 -11.92 -0.21 -4.80
CA ALA A 73 -12.53 0.94 -5.48
C ALA A 73 -12.08 1.08 -6.95
N ALA A 74 -10.85 0.67 -7.29
CA ALA A 74 -10.33 0.70 -8.65
C ALA A 74 -10.76 -0.50 -9.50
N LYS A 75 -11.30 -1.56 -8.90
CA LYS A 75 -11.68 -2.80 -9.60
C LYS A 75 -12.65 -2.59 -10.78
N PRO A 76 -13.71 -1.76 -10.68
CA PRO A 76 -14.62 -1.54 -11.81
C PRO A 76 -13.93 -0.95 -13.04
N PHE A 77 -12.96 -0.07 -12.83
CA PHE A 77 -12.17 0.51 -13.91
C PHE A 77 -11.29 -0.53 -14.60
N LEU A 78 -10.61 -1.35 -13.82
CA LEU A 78 -9.71 -2.38 -14.34
C LEU A 78 -10.49 -3.43 -15.14
N GLU A 79 -11.68 -3.81 -14.67
CA GLU A 79 -12.58 -4.72 -15.39
C GLU A 79 -13.07 -4.09 -16.70
N MET A 80 -13.52 -2.84 -16.69
CA MET A 80 -13.93 -2.12 -17.90
C MET A 80 -12.77 -2.05 -18.91
N ARG A 81 -11.57 -1.68 -18.46
CA ARG A 81 -10.36 -1.63 -19.29
C ARG A 81 -10.04 -2.99 -19.90
N GLN A 82 -10.05 -4.05 -19.09
CA GLN A 82 -9.81 -5.42 -19.58
C GLN A 82 -10.81 -5.81 -20.66
N GLN A 83 -12.09 -5.51 -20.47
CA GLN A 83 -13.14 -5.81 -21.45
C GLN A 83 -12.88 -5.08 -22.78
N LYS A 84 -12.58 -3.79 -22.75
CA LYS A 84 -12.30 -3.01 -23.96
C LYS A 84 -11.02 -3.45 -24.66
N TYR A 85 -9.99 -3.84 -23.92
CA TYR A 85 -8.75 -4.36 -24.52
C TYR A 85 -8.97 -5.70 -25.21
N MET A 86 -9.75 -6.60 -24.60
CA MET A 86 -10.11 -7.87 -25.23
C MET A 86 -10.95 -7.67 -26.49
N GLU A 87 -11.83 -6.67 -26.49
CA GLU A 87 -12.62 -6.30 -27.66
C GLU A 87 -11.74 -5.73 -28.78
N ALA A 88 -10.84 -4.80 -28.45
CA ALA A 88 -9.89 -4.21 -29.38
C ALA A 88 -9.04 -5.27 -30.08
N ILE A 89 -8.50 -6.23 -29.33
CA ILE A 89 -7.69 -7.32 -29.87
C ILE A 89 -8.51 -8.22 -30.80
N LYS A 90 -9.77 -8.53 -30.46
CA LYS A 90 -10.65 -9.33 -31.34
C LYS A 90 -10.89 -8.63 -32.66
N VAL A 91 -11.21 -7.34 -32.63
CA VAL A 91 -11.44 -6.52 -33.83
C VAL A 91 -10.15 -6.40 -34.64
N ALA A 92 -9.02 -6.13 -33.99
CA ALA A 92 -7.71 -6.07 -34.64
C ALA A 92 -7.33 -7.41 -35.31
N GLY A 93 -7.68 -8.55 -34.69
CA GLY A 93 -7.48 -9.88 -35.27
C GLY A 93 -8.17 -10.03 -36.62
N VAL A 94 -9.46 -9.69 -36.69
CA VAL A 94 -10.22 -9.72 -37.96
C VAL A 94 -9.60 -8.83 -39.03
N LEU A 95 -9.12 -7.65 -38.62
CA LEU A 95 -8.49 -6.68 -39.53
C LEU A 95 -7.08 -7.09 -39.97
N ALA A 96 -6.38 -7.89 -39.17
CA ALA A 96 -5.05 -8.40 -39.48
C ALA A 96 -5.09 -9.57 -40.47
N THR A 97 -6.18 -10.36 -40.49
CA THR A 97 -6.35 -11.53 -41.36
C THR A 97 -7.56 -11.41 -42.29
N PRO A 98 -7.69 -10.33 -43.10
CA PRO A 98 -8.90 -10.08 -43.90
C PRO A 98 -9.17 -11.16 -44.95
N ALA A 99 -8.17 -11.95 -45.34
CA ALA A 99 -8.32 -13.07 -46.27
C ALA A 99 -9.13 -14.24 -45.69
N ASP A 100 -9.16 -14.38 -44.36
CA ASP A 100 -9.88 -15.44 -43.64
C ASP A 100 -11.32 -15.04 -43.29
N HIS A 101 -11.74 -13.83 -43.68
CA HIS A 101 -13.02 -13.24 -43.33
C HIS A 101 -13.78 -12.74 -44.55
N THR A 102 -15.09 -12.63 -44.42
CA THR A 102 -15.94 -12.04 -45.44
C THR A 102 -15.75 -10.52 -45.51
N ALA A 103 -16.00 -9.92 -46.68
CA ALA A 103 -15.94 -8.46 -46.84
C ALA A 103 -16.86 -7.71 -45.87
N THR A 104 -18.01 -8.31 -45.53
CA THR A 104 -18.96 -7.77 -44.53
C THR A 104 -18.36 -7.77 -43.13
N GLU A 105 -17.70 -8.85 -42.71
CA GLU A 105 -17.03 -8.93 -41.39
C GLU A 105 -15.88 -7.94 -41.30
N VAL A 106 -15.06 -7.81 -42.34
CA VAL A 106 -13.97 -6.81 -42.38
C VAL A 106 -14.52 -5.39 -42.29
N THR A 107 -15.61 -5.09 -43.00
CA THR A 107 -16.26 -3.77 -42.94
C THR A 107 -16.84 -3.49 -41.56
N ALA A 108 -17.49 -4.48 -40.95
CA ALA A 108 -18.01 -4.38 -39.59
C ALA A 108 -16.88 -4.18 -38.57
N ALA A 109 -15.77 -4.89 -38.72
CA ALA A 109 -14.59 -4.75 -37.87
C ALA A 109 -13.96 -3.35 -38.02
N LYS A 110 -13.86 -2.79 -39.23
CA LYS A 110 -13.38 -1.41 -39.43
C LYS A 110 -14.28 -0.40 -38.73
N LYS A 111 -15.59 -0.54 -38.89
CA LYS A 111 -16.57 0.32 -38.20
C LYS A 111 -16.41 0.22 -36.68
N ARG A 112 -16.35 -1.00 -36.15
CA ARG A 112 -16.22 -1.24 -34.71
C ARG A 112 -14.90 -0.71 -34.16
N PHE A 113 -13.82 -0.86 -34.92
CA PHE A 113 -12.52 -0.29 -34.55
C PHE A 113 -12.60 1.22 -34.44
N SER A 114 -13.26 1.91 -35.38
CA SER A 114 -13.46 3.36 -35.29
C SER A 114 -14.29 3.78 -34.06
N GLU A 115 -15.33 3.02 -33.70
CA GLU A 115 -16.12 3.27 -32.48
C GLU A 115 -15.28 3.09 -31.21
N LEU A 116 -14.45 2.05 -31.17
CA LEU A 116 -13.52 1.83 -30.07
C LEU A 116 -12.49 2.96 -29.98
N TYR A 117 -11.90 3.35 -31.10
CA TYR A 117 -10.86 4.37 -31.17
C TYR A 117 -11.36 5.75 -30.72
N TYR A 118 -12.46 6.25 -31.29
CA TYR A 118 -12.92 7.61 -31.01
C TYR A 118 -13.70 7.76 -29.69
N ALA A 119 -14.07 6.68 -29.02
CA ALA A 119 -14.91 6.75 -27.82
C ALA A 119 -14.48 5.79 -26.70
N GLU A 120 -14.62 4.49 -26.91
CA GLU A 120 -14.61 3.54 -25.79
C GLU A 120 -13.21 3.25 -25.23
N LEU A 121 -12.21 3.14 -26.10
CA LEU A 121 -10.82 2.94 -25.67
C LEU A 121 -10.20 4.24 -25.16
N ALA A 122 -10.50 5.38 -25.79
CA ALA A 122 -10.07 6.69 -25.31
C ALA A 122 -10.48 6.95 -23.84
N LEU A 123 -11.57 6.32 -23.38
CA LEU A 123 -12.03 6.39 -21.98
C LEU A 123 -11.14 5.61 -20.99
N VAL A 124 -10.45 4.56 -21.42
CA VAL A 124 -9.79 3.60 -20.52
C VAL A 124 -8.31 3.41 -20.76
N GLU A 125 -7.79 3.82 -21.91
CA GLU A 125 -6.45 3.49 -22.34
C GLU A 125 -5.36 4.25 -21.59
N GLY A 126 -4.19 3.60 -21.47
CA GLY A 126 -2.94 4.26 -21.12
C GLY A 126 -2.16 4.64 -22.38
N ARG A 127 -1.12 5.46 -22.24
CA ARG A 127 -0.37 6.00 -23.39
C ARG A 127 0.17 4.96 -24.36
N ASP A 128 0.69 3.85 -23.84
CA ASP A 128 1.29 2.82 -24.69
C ASP A 128 0.21 2.13 -25.55
N THR A 129 -0.99 1.98 -24.98
CA THR A 129 -2.16 1.48 -25.70
C THR A 129 -2.67 2.50 -26.70
N GLU A 130 -2.79 3.78 -26.32
CA GLU A 130 -3.16 4.88 -27.21
C GLU A 130 -2.22 4.95 -28.42
N ALA A 131 -0.91 4.92 -28.20
CA ALA A 131 0.10 4.93 -29.26
C ALA A 131 -0.04 3.72 -30.21
N ALA A 132 -0.28 2.51 -29.67
CA ALA A 132 -0.52 1.32 -30.48
C ALA A 132 -1.82 1.43 -31.30
N MET A 133 -2.87 2.00 -30.71
CA MET A 133 -4.16 2.24 -31.35
C MET A 133 -4.04 3.26 -32.48
N VAL A 134 -3.31 4.36 -32.26
CA VAL A 134 -3.01 5.36 -33.29
C VAL A 134 -2.27 4.74 -34.48
N ASN A 135 -1.26 3.89 -34.22
CA ASN A 135 -0.53 3.20 -35.29
C ASN A 135 -1.45 2.28 -36.12
N LEU A 136 -2.31 1.51 -35.45
CA LEU A 136 -3.28 0.65 -36.13
C LEU A 136 -4.30 1.49 -36.91
N ALA A 137 -4.85 2.54 -36.31
CA ALA A 137 -5.77 3.46 -36.97
C ALA A 137 -5.16 4.11 -38.22
N SER A 138 -3.88 4.51 -38.15
CA SER A 138 -3.15 5.05 -39.29
C SER A 138 -3.02 4.01 -40.40
N SER A 139 -2.66 2.76 -40.10
CA SER A 139 -2.55 1.70 -41.11
C SER A 139 -3.89 1.35 -41.77
N LEU A 140 -5.00 1.57 -41.06
CA LEU A 140 -6.35 1.30 -41.55
C LEU A 140 -6.96 2.49 -42.30
N GLY A 141 -6.29 3.64 -42.31
CA GLY A 141 -6.80 4.89 -42.90
C GLY A 141 -7.91 5.56 -42.07
N VAL A 142 -8.08 5.18 -40.80
CA VAL A 142 -9.13 5.71 -39.91
C VAL A 142 -8.85 7.16 -39.51
N LEU A 143 -7.58 7.58 -39.55
CA LEU A 143 -7.12 8.93 -39.17
C LEU A 143 -7.09 9.93 -40.34
N ALA A 144 -7.43 9.51 -41.56
CA ALA A 144 -7.21 10.35 -42.74
C ALA A 144 -8.01 11.66 -42.69
N ASP A 145 -9.26 11.61 -42.22
CA ASP A 145 -10.17 12.77 -42.12
C ASP A 145 -11.17 12.58 -40.97
N PRO A 146 -10.78 12.76 -39.69
CA PRO A 146 -11.72 12.70 -38.58
C PRO A 146 -12.75 13.83 -38.69
N THR A 147 -14.03 13.48 -38.51
CA THR A 147 -15.10 14.47 -38.39
C THR A 147 -14.96 15.29 -37.12
N ALA A 148 -15.48 16.52 -37.11
CA ALA A 148 -15.50 17.35 -35.90
C ALA A 148 -16.20 16.65 -34.71
N GLN A 149 -17.23 15.85 -34.99
CA GLN A 149 -17.94 15.06 -33.98
C GLN A 149 -17.07 13.93 -33.42
N GLN A 150 -16.26 13.26 -34.25
CA GLN A 150 -15.33 12.21 -33.80
C GLN A 150 -14.24 12.79 -32.89
N GLN A 151 -13.67 13.93 -33.27
CA GLN A 151 -12.68 14.61 -32.43
C GLN A 151 -13.30 15.04 -31.09
N ALA A 152 -14.47 15.69 -31.11
CA ALA A 152 -15.16 16.09 -29.89
C ALA A 152 -15.54 14.90 -28.99
N THR A 153 -15.86 13.75 -29.58
CA THR A 153 -16.15 12.52 -28.82
C THR A 153 -14.89 11.98 -28.15
N MET A 154 -13.76 11.98 -28.84
CA MET A 154 -12.48 11.55 -28.29
C MET A 154 -12.02 12.49 -27.16
N ASP A 155 -12.16 13.80 -27.34
CA ASP A 155 -11.84 14.81 -26.32
C ASP A 155 -12.73 14.62 -25.07
N LEU A 156 -14.03 14.36 -25.27
CA LEU A 156 -14.95 14.03 -24.17
C LEU A 156 -14.52 12.75 -23.44
N ALA A 157 -14.15 11.71 -24.18
CA ALA A 157 -13.68 10.45 -23.61
C ALA A 157 -12.42 10.65 -22.75
N HIS A 158 -11.48 11.48 -23.20
CA HIS A 158 -10.29 11.85 -22.41
C HIS A 158 -10.64 12.60 -21.12
N VAL A 159 -11.54 13.59 -21.19
CA VAL A 159 -11.97 14.32 -19.97
C VAL A 159 -12.66 13.37 -18.98
N LEU A 160 -13.51 12.47 -19.47
CA LEU A 160 -14.17 11.47 -18.63
C LEU A 160 -13.16 10.49 -18.03
N ARG A 161 -12.19 10.02 -18.81
CA ARG A 161 -11.09 9.15 -18.34
C ARG A 161 -10.38 9.80 -17.16
N ASP A 162 -9.98 11.06 -17.30
CA ASP A 162 -9.22 11.77 -16.26
C ASP A 162 -10.05 12.00 -15.00
N SER A 163 -11.35 12.29 -15.17
CA SER A 163 -12.30 12.36 -14.05
C SER A 163 -12.42 11.03 -13.32
N LEU A 164 -12.49 9.91 -14.06
CA LEU A 164 -12.63 8.57 -13.52
C LEU A 164 -11.36 8.12 -12.77
N ILE A 165 -10.18 8.35 -13.34
CA ILE A 165 -8.88 8.07 -12.71
C ILE A 165 -8.75 8.82 -11.39
N THR A 166 -9.14 10.10 -11.39
CA THR A 166 -9.13 10.93 -10.19
C THR A 166 -10.09 10.38 -9.13
N ALA A 167 -11.32 10.03 -9.51
CA ALA A 167 -12.32 9.49 -8.60
C ALA A 167 -11.91 8.15 -7.97
N TRP A 168 -11.18 7.32 -8.71
CA TRP A 168 -10.76 5.99 -8.26
C TRP A 168 -9.36 5.94 -7.64
N GLY A 169 -8.64 7.06 -7.57
CA GLY A 169 -7.31 7.12 -6.96
C GLY A 169 -6.26 6.24 -7.67
N VAL A 170 -6.45 6.01 -8.97
CA VAL A 170 -5.52 5.28 -9.83
C VAL A 170 -4.35 6.21 -10.16
N ASP A 171 -3.12 5.72 -10.03
CA ASP A 171 -1.92 6.53 -10.29
C ASP A 171 -1.89 7.00 -11.76
N GLN A 172 -1.80 8.32 -11.98
CA GLN A 172 -1.63 8.92 -13.31
C GLN A 172 -0.36 8.45 -14.02
N LYS A 173 0.65 7.89 -13.33
CA LYS A 173 1.76 7.26 -14.04
C LYS A 173 1.33 6.05 -14.89
N SER A 174 0.20 5.42 -14.55
CA SER A 174 -0.42 4.37 -15.35
C SER A 174 -1.33 4.91 -16.47
N VAL A 175 -1.61 6.22 -16.48
CA VAL A 175 -2.47 6.90 -17.47
C VAL A 175 -1.90 8.29 -17.74
N GLY A 176 -1.03 8.39 -18.76
CA GLY A 176 -0.08 9.50 -18.88
C GLY A 176 -0.69 10.91 -19.01
N PRO A 177 0.17 11.94 -18.97
CA PRO A 177 -0.26 13.33 -18.82
C PRO A 177 -1.10 13.81 -20.00
N VAL A 178 -2.11 14.63 -19.68
CA VAL A 178 -2.90 15.39 -20.65
C VAL A 178 -2.00 16.43 -21.30
N ASN A 179 -1.68 16.28 -22.58
CA ASN A 179 -1.08 17.37 -23.35
C ASN A 179 -2.14 18.46 -23.52
N LYS A 180 -1.87 19.62 -22.91
CA LYS A 180 -2.60 20.87 -23.16
C LYS A 180 -2.24 21.46 -24.51
#